data_AF-G2YRI0-F1
#
_entry.id   AF-G2YRI0-F1
#
_cell.length_a   1.000
_cell.length_b   1.000
_cell.length_c   1.000
_cell.angle_alpha   90.00
_cell.angle_beta   90.00
_cell.angle_gamma   90.00
#
_symmetry.space_group_name_H-M   'P 1'
#
loop_
_entity.id
_entity.type
_entity.pdbx_description
1 polymer ?
#
loop_
_entity_poly.entity_id
_entity_poly.type
_entity_poly.pdbx_seq_one_letter_code
_entity_poly.pdbx_strand_id
1 'polypeptide(L)'
;MTGESPFFAALLSGRWDSNEQADGSYFIDADPDLFEHILRYLRRSVLPIFYDPIKGHDHALYLALLGEARYFQITRLENYLKNEIYLSAVKTCSSVEELEGFWSETQSTDESVEYYPRWDTKKVYICPRGIGVHRGNSSACGRQCESVRGDSEYIYEDEPVLKTLVIRKQLVVDQTACMEGLDEE
;
A
#
# COMPACT_ATOMS: atom_id res chain seq x y z
N MET A 1 -25.39 17.89 -2.57
CA MET A 1 -26.35 17.43 -1.52
C MET A 1 -27.66 16.91 -2.11
N THR A 2 -28.54 17.74 -2.68
CA THR A 2 -29.83 17.27 -3.25
C THR A 2 -29.68 16.55 -4.59
N GLY A 3 -28.64 16.84 -5.37
CA GLY A 3 -28.40 16.18 -6.67
C GLY A 3 -28.06 14.68 -6.58
N GLU A 4 -27.42 14.26 -5.49
CA GLU A 4 -27.00 12.86 -5.29
C GLU A 4 -27.85 12.08 -4.30
N SER A 5 -28.80 12.73 -3.63
CA SER A 5 -29.66 12.12 -2.61
C SER A 5 -31.12 12.53 -2.82
N PRO A 6 -31.95 11.62 -3.36
CA PRO A 6 -33.39 11.83 -3.44
C PRO A 6 -34.02 12.03 -2.06
N PHE A 7 -33.47 11.44 -1.00
CA PHE A 7 -33.89 11.69 0.38
C PHE A 7 -33.77 13.19 0.73
N PHE A 8 -32.59 13.78 0.54
CA PHE A 8 -32.39 15.21 0.83
C PHE A 8 -33.16 16.12 -0.12
N ALA A 9 -33.30 15.71 -1.39
CA ALA A 9 -34.15 16.43 -2.33
C ALA A 9 -35.60 16.48 -1.85
N ALA A 10 -36.13 15.35 -1.34
CA ALA A 10 -37.47 15.30 -0.78
C ALA A 10 -37.58 16.12 0.53
N LEU A 11 -36.67 15.89 1.48
CA LEU A 11 -36.64 16.58 2.77
C LEU A 11 -36.62 18.11 2.60
N LEU A 12 -35.76 18.63 1.72
CA LEU A 12 -35.56 20.07 1.52
C LEU A 12 -36.52 20.68 0.48
N SER A 13 -37.38 19.88 -0.16
CA SER A 13 -38.38 20.40 -1.11
C SER A 13 -39.65 20.94 -0.45
N GLY A 14 -39.77 20.80 0.88
CA GLY A 14 -41.01 21.11 1.60
C GLY A 14 -42.13 20.08 1.38
N ARG A 15 -41.85 18.95 0.74
CA ARG A 15 -42.82 17.84 0.56
C ARG A 15 -43.15 17.12 1.86
N TRP A 16 -42.31 17.25 2.87
CA TRP A 16 -42.49 16.62 4.17
C TRP A 16 -42.96 17.69 5.15
N ASP A 17 -44.28 17.84 5.28
CA ASP A 17 -44.95 18.90 6.05
C ASP A 17 -44.62 18.92 7.57
N SER A 18 -43.72 18.06 8.08
CA SER A 18 -43.55 17.81 9.52
C SER A 18 -42.13 17.61 10.05
N ASN A 19 -41.08 17.73 9.22
CA ASN A 19 -39.71 17.46 9.68
C ASN A 19 -38.90 18.71 10.05
N GLU A 20 -39.37 19.90 9.66
CA GLU A 20 -38.77 21.16 10.09
C GLU A 20 -39.29 21.54 11.48
N GLN A 21 -38.37 21.74 12.41
CA GLN A 21 -38.66 22.15 13.78
C GLN A 21 -38.91 23.66 13.84
N ALA A 22 -39.44 24.13 14.98
CA ALA A 22 -39.77 25.54 15.17
C ALA A 22 -38.55 26.49 15.05
N ASP A 23 -37.33 25.97 15.23
CA ASP A 23 -36.07 26.70 15.10
C ASP A 23 -35.47 26.66 13.68
N GLY A 24 -36.14 26.02 12.71
CA GLY A 24 -35.66 25.83 11.34
C GLY A 24 -34.68 24.67 11.17
N SER A 25 -34.41 23.89 12.21
CA SER A 25 -33.63 22.65 12.10
C SER A 25 -34.48 21.49 11.56
N TYR A 26 -33.83 20.47 11.00
CA TYR A 26 -34.50 19.23 10.60
C TYR A 26 -34.15 18.11 11.57
N PHE A 27 -35.16 17.37 12.04
CA PHE A 27 -34.91 16.12 12.76
C PHE A 27 -34.66 14.98 11.76
N ILE A 28 -33.54 14.27 11.96
CA ILE A 28 -33.19 13.06 11.20
C ILE A 28 -32.81 12.00 12.24
N ASP A 29 -33.52 10.88 12.21
CA ASP A 29 -33.26 9.72 13.07
C ASP A 29 -32.15 8.86 12.44
N ALA A 30 -30.92 9.36 12.52
CA ALA A 30 -29.73 8.71 11.97
C ALA A 30 -28.55 8.85 12.96
N ASP A 31 -27.54 8.01 12.80
CA ASP A 31 -26.32 8.08 13.60
C ASP A 31 -25.53 9.36 13.26
N PRO A 32 -25.35 10.30 14.22
CA PRO A 32 -24.68 11.57 13.95
C PRO A 32 -23.20 11.41 13.58
N ASP A 33 -22.52 10.36 14.08
CA ASP A 33 -21.10 10.13 13.82
C ASP A 33 -20.90 9.61 12.39
N LEU A 34 -21.77 8.70 11.93
CA LEU A 34 -21.75 8.23 10.53
C LEU A 34 -22.22 9.32 9.56
N PHE A 35 -23.14 10.18 9.99
CA PHE A 35 -23.65 11.28 9.19
C PHE A 35 -22.56 12.26 8.75
N GLU A 36 -21.51 12.44 9.56
CA GLU A 36 -20.38 13.26 9.17
C GLU A 36 -19.75 12.78 7.86
N HIS A 37 -19.60 11.46 7.68
CA HIS A 37 -19.04 10.88 6.47
C HIS A 37 -19.98 11.08 5.27
N ILE A 38 -21.29 10.97 5.46
CA ILE A 38 -22.30 11.25 4.45
C ILE A 38 -22.21 12.71 3.98
N LEU A 39 -22.12 13.66 4.91
CA LEU A 39 -22.00 15.08 4.57
C LEU A 39 -20.69 15.41 3.88
N ARG A 40 -19.56 14.81 4.32
CA ARG A 40 -18.26 14.99 3.67
C ARG A 40 -18.30 14.52 2.21
N TYR A 41 -18.90 13.34 1.96
CA TYR A 41 -19.12 12.83 0.62
C TYR A 41 -20.01 13.79 -0.19
N LEU A 42 -21.20 14.15 0.28
CA LEU A 42 -22.15 14.98 -0.47
C LEU A 42 -21.66 16.42 -0.79
N ARG A 43 -20.61 16.89 -0.10
CA ARG A 43 -19.97 18.20 -0.32
C ARG A 43 -18.80 18.15 -1.30
N ARG A 44 -18.08 17.04 -1.38
CA ARG A 44 -16.82 16.92 -2.14
C ARG A 44 -16.87 15.87 -3.24
N SER A 45 -17.87 14.99 -3.20
CA SER A 45 -18.03 13.83 -4.07
C SER A 45 -16.82 12.89 -4.10
N VAL A 46 -16.05 12.90 -2.99
CA VAL A 46 -14.89 12.02 -2.74
C VAL A 46 -15.36 10.81 -1.92
N LEU A 47 -15.08 9.62 -2.42
CA LEU A 47 -15.42 8.36 -1.78
C LEU A 47 -14.49 8.10 -0.56
N PRO A 48 -15.04 7.66 0.59
CA PRO A 48 -14.27 7.56 1.82
C PRO A 48 -13.34 6.34 1.85
N ILE A 49 -12.12 6.53 2.34
CA ILE A 49 -11.19 5.45 2.68
C ILE A 49 -10.93 5.47 4.19
N PHE A 50 -11.28 4.36 4.84
CA PHE A 50 -11.00 4.08 6.25
C PHE A 50 -9.95 2.98 6.30
N TYR A 51 -8.69 3.36 6.14
CA TYR A 51 -7.56 2.45 6.11
C TYR A 51 -6.50 2.88 7.13
N ASP A 52 -6.02 1.91 7.90
CA ASP A 52 -4.91 2.05 8.81
C ASP A 52 -3.77 1.10 8.37
N PRO A 53 -2.50 1.53 8.29
CA PRO A 53 -1.40 0.69 7.84
C PRO A 53 -1.16 -0.57 8.69
N ILE A 54 -1.62 -0.60 9.94
CA ILE A 54 -1.44 -1.71 10.88
C ILE A 54 -2.71 -2.56 10.94
N LYS A 55 -3.88 -1.92 11.06
CA LYS A 55 -5.16 -2.61 11.25
C LYS A 55 -5.85 -3.00 9.94
N GLY A 56 -5.46 -2.38 8.82
CA GLY A 56 -6.12 -2.53 7.52
C GLY A 56 -7.38 -1.70 7.40
N HIS A 57 -8.31 -2.16 6.56
CA HIS A 57 -9.60 -1.50 6.34
C HIS A 57 -10.54 -1.67 7.54
N ASP A 58 -11.22 -0.59 7.93
CA ASP A 58 -12.28 -0.66 8.94
C ASP A 58 -13.59 -1.16 8.32
N HIS A 59 -13.66 -2.48 8.12
CA HIS A 59 -14.83 -3.13 7.53
C HIS A 59 -16.12 -2.89 8.31
N ALA A 60 -16.04 -2.74 9.63
CA ALA A 60 -17.22 -2.45 10.45
C ALA A 60 -17.77 -1.06 10.13
N LEU A 61 -16.90 -0.05 10.03
CA LEU A 61 -17.28 1.31 9.64
C LEU A 61 -17.83 1.37 8.21
N TYR A 62 -17.22 0.65 7.26
CA TYR A 62 -17.74 0.56 5.89
C TYR A 62 -19.16 -0.04 5.84
N LEU A 63 -19.41 -1.11 6.60
CA LEU A 63 -20.73 -1.74 6.67
C LEU A 63 -21.77 -0.84 7.34
N ALA A 64 -21.39 -0.12 8.41
CA ALA A 64 -22.27 0.84 9.07
C ALA A 64 -22.62 2.00 8.12
N LEU A 65 -21.62 2.55 7.43
CA LEU A 65 -21.82 3.64 6.46
C LEU A 65 -22.66 3.20 5.24
N LEU A 66 -22.59 1.92 4.86
CA LEU A 66 -23.45 1.37 3.80
C LEU A 66 -24.93 1.42 4.20
N GLY A 67 -25.25 1.22 5.49
CA GLY A 67 -26.59 1.42 6.03
C GLY A 67 -27.08 2.85 5.85
N GLU A 68 -26.25 3.82 6.22
CA GLU A 68 -26.55 5.25 6.05
C GLU A 68 -26.67 5.65 4.58
N ALA A 69 -25.78 5.17 3.71
CA ALA A 69 -25.85 5.45 2.27
C ALA A 69 -27.17 4.96 1.66
N ARG A 70 -27.70 3.82 2.11
CA ARG A 70 -29.03 3.32 1.73
C ARG A 70 -30.15 4.17 2.30
N TYR A 71 -30.08 4.52 3.58
CA TYR A 71 -31.07 5.36 4.26
C TYR A 71 -31.22 6.71 3.54
N PHE A 72 -30.11 7.37 3.22
CA PHE A 72 -30.07 8.63 2.48
C PHE A 72 -30.17 8.47 0.96
N GLN A 73 -30.34 7.26 0.43
CA GLN A 73 -30.53 6.96 -0.99
C GLN A 73 -29.41 7.50 -1.90
N ILE A 74 -28.15 7.36 -1.47
CA ILE A 74 -26.96 7.84 -2.19
C ILE A 74 -26.38 6.70 -3.03
N THR A 75 -26.93 6.51 -4.24
CA THR A 75 -26.63 5.33 -5.09
C THR A 75 -25.14 5.13 -5.36
N ARG A 76 -24.39 6.20 -5.67
CA ARG A 76 -22.96 6.10 -5.97
C ARG A 76 -22.16 5.63 -4.76
N LEU A 77 -22.40 6.22 -3.58
CA LEU A 77 -21.76 5.80 -2.34
C LEU A 77 -22.19 4.38 -1.93
N GLU A 78 -23.48 4.04 -2.07
CA GLU A 78 -23.96 2.68 -1.81
C GLU A 78 -23.22 1.67 -2.69
N ASN A 79 -23.13 1.90 -4.00
CA ASN A 79 -22.46 1.00 -4.93
C ASN A 79 -20.97 0.85 -4.62
N TYR A 80 -20.29 1.95 -4.30
CA TYR A 80 -18.88 1.93 -3.88
C TYR A 80 -18.66 1.03 -2.66
N LEU A 81 -19.48 1.21 -1.62
CA LEU A 81 -19.37 0.45 -0.37
C LEU A 81 -19.77 -1.02 -0.55
N LYS A 82 -20.88 -1.26 -1.26
CA LYS A 82 -21.44 -2.60 -1.50
C LYS A 82 -20.52 -3.46 -2.36
N ASN A 83 -19.87 -2.87 -3.37
CA ASN A 83 -18.97 -3.58 -4.27
C ASN A 83 -17.52 -3.58 -3.77
N GLU A 84 -17.28 -3.09 -2.55
CA GLU A 84 -15.96 -3.06 -1.91
C GLU A 84 -14.87 -2.40 -2.75
N ILE A 85 -15.24 -1.38 -3.55
CA ILE A 85 -14.29 -0.66 -4.43
C ILE A 85 -13.16 -0.02 -3.61
N TYR A 86 -13.39 0.28 -2.34
CA TYR A 86 -12.36 0.76 -1.41
C TYR A 86 -11.14 -0.18 -1.29
N LEU A 87 -11.29 -1.49 -1.56
CA LEU A 87 -10.19 -2.45 -1.53
C LEU A 87 -9.18 -2.24 -2.67
N SER A 88 -9.63 -1.73 -3.82
CA SER A 88 -8.73 -1.39 -4.93
C SER A 88 -8.17 0.02 -4.80
N ALA A 89 -8.78 0.86 -3.97
CA ALA A 89 -8.36 2.24 -3.75
C ALA A 89 -7.06 2.36 -2.91
N VAL A 90 -6.71 1.31 -2.17
CA VAL A 90 -5.45 1.21 -1.42
C VAL A 90 -4.70 -0.04 -1.88
N LYS A 91 -3.49 0.14 -2.40
CA LYS A 91 -2.65 -0.92 -2.96
C LYS A 91 -1.37 -1.05 -2.14
N THR A 92 -0.84 -2.27 -2.05
CA THR A 92 0.48 -2.52 -1.47
C THR A 92 1.41 -3.07 -2.55
N CYS A 93 2.42 -2.29 -2.93
CA CYS A 93 3.48 -2.73 -3.82
C CYS A 93 4.57 -3.40 -2.99
N SER A 94 4.89 -4.66 -3.29
CA SER A 94 5.95 -5.39 -2.59
C SER A 94 7.13 -5.66 -3.52
N SER A 95 8.34 -5.40 -3.06
CA SER A 95 9.58 -5.81 -3.73
C SER A 95 10.45 -6.62 -2.79
N VAL A 96 11.22 -7.52 -3.37
CA VAL A 96 12.14 -8.40 -2.63
C VAL A 96 13.50 -8.33 -3.33
N GLU A 97 14.52 -7.98 -2.57
CA GLU A 97 15.90 -7.89 -3.04
C GLU A 97 16.85 -8.60 -2.06
N GLU A 98 17.95 -9.14 -2.57
CA GLU A 98 19.03 -9.69 -1.76
C GLU A 98 20.26 -8.81 -1.90
N LEU A 99 20.78 -8.36 -0.77
CA LEU A 99 21.92 -7.44 -0.71
C LEU A 99 23.06 -8.07 0.12
N GLU A 100 24.34 -7.75 -0.20
CA GLU A 100 25.54 -8.19 0.57
C GLU A 100 26.18 -7.10 1.45
N GLY A 101 26.19 -7.26 2.79
CA GLY A 101 26.68 -6.25 3.74
C GLY A 101 25.62 -5.56 4.62
N PHE A 102 25.95 -4.34 5.08
CA PHE A 102 25.12 -3.50 5.95
C PHE A 102 24.70 -2.23 5.21
N TRP A 103 23.44 -1.82 5.36
CA TRP A 103 22.88 -0.58 4.80
C TRP A 103 22.04 0.14 5.85
N SER A 104 22.01 1.47 5.70
CA SER A 104 21.11 2.37 6.39
C SER A 104 20.48 3.26 5.34
N GLU A 105 19.15 3.32 5.32
CA GLU A 105 18.41 4.10 4.34
C GLU A 105 17.28 4.85 5.02
N THR A 106 17.00 6.06 4.54
CA THR A 106 15.84 6.85 4.98
C THR A 106 14.64 6.41 4.15
N GLN A 107 13.52 6.12 4.80
CA GLN A 107 12.30 5.66 4.16
C GLN A 107 11.20 6.71 4.27
N SER A 108 10.29 6.71 3.31
CA SER A 108 9.06 7.48 3.42
C SER A 108 8.08 6.83 4.40
N THR A 109 7.12 7.60 4.90
CA THR A 109 6.16 7.08 5.91
C THR A 109 5.14 6.10 5.34
N ASP A 110 5.01 6.03 4.02
CA ASP A 110 4.20 5.06 3.28
C ASP A 110 4.98 3.78 2.93
N GLU A 111 6.27 3.71 3.27
CA GLU A 111 7.11 2.53 3.06
C GLU A 111 7.36 1.79 4.38
N SER A 112 7.31 0.46 4.32
CA SER A 112 7.75 -0.43 5.38
C SER A 112 8.74 -1.43 4.83
N VAL A 113 9.84 -1.63 5.54
CA VAL A 113 10.92 -2.52 5.10
C VAL A 113 11.25 -3.52 6.19
N GLU A 114 11.30 -4.79 5.80
CA GLU A 114 11.67 -5.92 6.66
C GLU A 114 13.03 -6.46 6.23
N TYR A 115 13.90 -6.70 7.22
CA TYR A 115 15.26 -7.19 7.00
C TYR A 115 15.43 -8.58 7.60
N TYR A 116 15.86 -9.53 6.77
CA TYR A 116 16.12 -10.91 7.18
C TYR A 116 17.60 -11.25 6.93
N PRO A 117 18.50 -10.91 7.86
CA PRO A 117 19.92 -11.18 7.73
C PRO A 117 20.21 -12.67 7.92
N ARG A 118 21.08 -13.23 7.08
CA ARG A 118 21.59 -14.60 7.18
C ARG A 118 23.06 -14.68 6.84
N TRP A 119 23.78 -15.52 7.57
CA TRP A 119 25.14 -15.90 7.20
C TRP A 119 25.09 -16.92 6.07
N ASP A 120 25.89 -16.68 5.05
CA ASP A 120 26.08 -17.56 3.90
C ASP A 120 27.58 -17.73 3.65
N THR A 121 27.96 -18.62 2.76
CA THR A 121 29.35 -18.83 2.34
C THR A 121 29.51 -18.53 0.87
N LYS A 122 30.49 -17.69 0.52
CA LYS A 122 30.87 -17.45 -0.88
C LYS A 122 32.21 -18.12 -1.19
N LYS A 123 32.30 -18.73 -2.37
CA LYS A 123 33.55 -19.29 -2.88
C LYS A 123 34.41 -18.19 -3.46
N VAL A 124 35.52 -17.89 -2.81
CA VAL A 124 36.48 -16.89 -3.26
C VAL A 124 37.65 -17.57 -3.93
N TYR A 125 37.90 -17.21 -5.19
CA TYR A 125 39.00 -17.77 -5.97
C TYR A 125 40.36 -17.46 -5.33
N ILE A 126 41.21 -18.49 -5.23
CA ILE A 126 42.58 -18.38 -4.74
C ILE A 126 43.55 -18.57 -5.91
N CYS A 127 44.42 -17.57 -6.11
CA CYS A 127 45.47 -17.64 -7.12
C CYS A 127 46.45 -18.79 -6.80
N PRO A 128 46.82 -19.66 -7.77
CA PRO A 128 47.81 -20.72 -7.59
C PRO A 128 49.17 -20.24 -7.07
N ARG A 129 49.50 -18.96 -7.31
CA ARG A 129 50.73 -18.31 -6.85
C ARG A 129 50.57 -17.48 -5.58
N GLY A 130 49.39 -17.47 -4.96
CA GLY A 130 49.10 -16.69 -3.75
C GLY A 130 49.14 -15.17 -3.96
N ILE A 131 49.00 -14.68 -5.20
CA ILE A 131 49.04 -13.24 -5.49
C ILE A 131 47.73 -12.59 -5.03
N GLY A 132 47.80 -11.74 -3.99
CA GLY A 132 46.62 -11.14 -3.35
C GLY A 132 45.72 -10.34 -4.30
N VAL A 133 46.29 -9.59 -5.26
CA VAL A 133 45.52 -8.80 -6.24
C VAL A 133 44.72 -9.66 -7.25
N HIS A 134 45.00 -10.96 -7.33
CA HIS A 134 44.22 -11.89 -8.16
C HIS A 134 43.11 -12.60 -7.38
N ARG A 135 43.06 -12.43 -6.05
CA ARG A 135 42.09 -13.12 -5.19
C ARG A 135 40.68 -12.69 -5.55
N GLY A 136 39.76 -13.66 -5.62
CA GLY A 136 38.38 -13.44 -6.04
C GLY A 136 38.18 -13.20 -7.55
N ASN A 137 39.25 -13.09 -8.35
CA ASN A 137 39.15 -12.88 -9.79
C ASN A 137 40.12 -13.78 -10.57
N SER A 138 39.63 -14.91 -11.08
CA SER A 138 40.44 -15.84 -11.87
C SER A 138 40.94 -15.25 -13.19
N SER A 139 40.21 -14.30 -13.78
CA SER A 139 40.63 -13.64 -15.03
C SER A 139 41.85 -12.72 -14.86
N ALA A 140 42.17 -12.33 -13.62
CA ALA A 140 43.40 -11.60 -13.32
C ALA A 140 44.66 -12.48 -13.42
N CYS A 141 44.51 -13.80 -13.44
CA CYS A 141 45.63 -14.73 -13.60
C CYS A 141 46.09 -14.79 -15.06
N GLY A 142 47.38 -14.54 -15.29
CA GLY A 142 48.03 -14.78 -16.58
C GLY A 142 48.74 -16.14 -16.66
N ARG A 143 49.45 -16.36 -17.77
CA ARG A 143 50.16 -17.64 -18.08
C ARG A 143 51.04 -18.18 -16.95
N GLN A 144 51.71 -17.32 -16.19
CA GLN A 144 52.57 -17.76 -15.08
C GLN A 144 51.76 -18.42 -13.95
N CYS A 145 50.54 -17.97 -13.69
CA CYS A 145 49.67 -18.59 -12.69
C CYS A 145 49.10 -19.92 -13.22
N GLU A 146 48.74 -19.97 -14.51
CA GLU A 146 48.28 -21.20 -15.15
C GLU A 146 49.36 -22.28 -15.19
N SER A 147 50.62 -21.90 -15.46
CA SER A 147 51.74 -22.83 -15.44
C SER A 147 51.98 -23.46 -14.07
N VAL A 148 51.70 -22.74 -12.97
CA VAL A 148 51.80 -23.29 -11.60
C VAL A 148 50.62 -24.21 -11.30
N ARG A 149 49.42 -23.89 -11.82
CA ARG A 149 48.24 -24.74 -11.67
C ARG A 149 48.39 -26.06 -12.45
N GLY A 150 48.96 -25.99 -13.66
CA GLY A 150 48.99 -27.10 -14.60
C GLY A 150 47.57 -27.56 -14.93
N ASP A 151 47.34 -28.87 -14.86
CA ASP A 151 46.05 -29.51 -15.11
C ASP A 151 45.15 -29.56 -13.87
N SER A 152 45.58 -29.00 -12.74
CA SER A 152 44.80 -28.98 -11.50
C SER A 152 43.57 -28.07 -11.64
N GLU A 153 42.50 -28.39 -10.91
CA GLU A 153 41.31 -27.54 -10.84
C GLU A 153 41.61 -26.20 -10.15
N TYR A 154 40.71 -25.23 -10.34
CA TYR A 154 40.78 -23.96 -9.63
C TYR A 154 40.54 -24.14 -8.13
N ILE A 155 41.32 -23.44 -7.31
CA ILE A 155 41.21 -23.47 -5.86
C ILE A 155 40.29 -22.33 -5.41
N TYR A 156 39.37 -22.65 -4.50
CA TYR A 156 38.47 -21.69 -3.87
C TYR A 156 38.51 -21.84 -2.36
N GLU A 157 38.28 -20.75 -1.65
CA GLU A 157 38.12 -20.70 -0.20
C GLU A 157 36.69 -20.26 0.13
N ASP A 158 36.05 -20.92 1.08
CA ASP A 158 34.72 -20.52 1.56
C ASP A 158 34.87 -19.38 2.57
N GLU A 159 34.35 -18.20 2.23
CA GLU A 159 34.31 -17.06 3.13
C GLU A 159 32.89 -16.80 3.65
N PRO A 160 32.71 -16.51 4.94
CA PRO A 160 31.42 -16.09 5.46
C PRO A 160 31.05 -14.72 4.88
N VAL A 161 29.84 -14.62 4.33
CA VAL A 161 29.25 -13.38 3.85
C VAL A 161 27.90 -13.18 4.54
N LEU A 162 27.63 -11.94 4.96
CA LEU A 162 26.32 -11.55 5.45
C LEU A 162 25.46 -11.16 4.25
N LYS A 163 24.40 -11.93 4.00
CA LYS A 163 23.36 -11.60 3.02
C LYS A 163 22.10 -11.19 3.76
N THR A 164 21.43 -10.16 3.26
CA THR A 164 20.15 -9.74 3.83
C THR A 164 19.09 -9.78 2.74
N LEU A 165 18.04 -10.55 2.99
CA LEU A 165 16.81 -10.44 2.21
C LEU A 165 16.07 -9.20 2.71
N VAL A 166 15.81 -8.27 1.81
CA VAL A 166 15.08 -7.04 2.08
C VAL A 166 13.73 -7.15 1.40
N ILE A 167 12.67 -7.06 2.19
CA ILE A 167 11.29 -7.02 1.70
C ILE A 167 10.80 -5.59 1.89
N ARG A 168 10.52 -4.88 0.81
CA ARG A 168 9.95 -3.54 0.84
C ARG A 168 8.48 -3.60 0.49
N LYS A 169 7.66 -2.90 1.26
CA LYS A 169 6.23 -2.75 1.02
C LYS A 169 5.90 -1.27 1.02
N GLN A 170 5.37 -0.79 -0.10
CA GLN A 170 4.92 0.58 -0.25
C GLN A 170 3.41 0.63 -0.35
N LEU A 171 2.78 1.47 0.47
CA LEU A 171 1.36 1.76 0.40
C LEU A 171 1.09 2.82 -0.67
N VAL A 172 0.20 2.53 -1.61
CA VAL A 172 -0.17 3.43 -2.69
C VAL A 172 -1.68 3.66 -2.66
N VAL A 173 -2.10 4.91 -2.51
CA VAL A 173 -3.51 5.30 -2.58
C VAL A 173 -3.86 5.72 -4.00
N ASP A 174 -4.82 5.02 -4.60
CA ASP A 174 -5.37 5.33 -5.91
C ASP A 174 -6.39 6.48 -5.78
N GLN A 175 -5.90 7.70 -6.01
CA GLN A 175 -6.74 8.90 -5.92
C GLN A 175 -7.88 8.88 -6.94
N THR A 176 -7.69 8.23 -8.09
CA THR A 176 -8.73 8.17 -9.12
C THR A 176 -9.88 7.27 -8.71
N ALA A 177 -9.60 6.14 -8.04
CA ALA A 177 -10.63 5.29 -7.45
C ALA A 177 -11.47 6.02 -6.38
N CYS A 178 -10.93 7.06 -5.74
CA CYS A 178 -11.66 7.91 -4.78
C CYS A 178 -12.60 8.92 -5.46
N MET A 179 -12.38 9.20 -6.74
CA MET A 179 -13.07 10.22 -7.54
C MET A 179 -13.94 9.60 -8.64
N GLU A 180 -13.89 8.27 -8.82
CA GLU A 180 -14.52 7.54 -9.90
C GLU A 180 -16.05 7.80 -9.99
N GLY A 181 -16.55 8.07 -11.19
CA GLY A 181 -17.95 8.42 -11.44
C GLY A 181 -18.30 9.91 -11.32
N LEU A 182 -17.29 10.80 -11.28
CA LEU A 182 -17.48 12.26 -11.36
C LEU A 182 -17.52 12.81 -12.80
N ASP A 183 -17.16 12.01 -13.80
CA ASP A 183 -16.98 12.45 -15.21
C ASP A 183 -18.19 12.11 -16.12
N GLU A 184 -19.34 11.71 -15.58
CA GLU A 184 -20.55 11.35 -16.35
C GLU A 184 -21.70 12.37 -16.25
N GLU A 185 -21.39 13.68 -16.22
CA GLU A 185 -22.40 14.76 -16.39
C GLU A 185 -22.26 15.51 -17.72
#